data_AF-A0A938S505-F1
#
_entry.id   AF-A0A938S505-F1
#
_cell.length_a   1.000
_cell.length_b   1.000
_cell.length_c   1.000
_cell.angle_alpha   90.00
_cell.angle_beta   90.00
_cell.angle_gamma   90.00
#
_symmetry.space_group_name_H-M   'P 1'
#
loop_
_entity.id
_entity.type
_entity.pdbx_description
1 polymer ?
#
loop_
_entity_poly.entity_id
_entity_poly.type
_entity_poly.pdbx_seq_one_letter_code
_entity_poly.pdbx_strand_id
1 'polypeptide(L)' 'MDKPTMFEPYEAAPDIEVLPCYFPIPILGLLPINAFVLKAAEPVLVDTGFALLSDEFLPQLASVI' A
#
# COMPACT_ATOMS: atom_id res chain seq x y z
N MET A 1 17.38 0.92 1.12
CA MET A 1 16.21 0.46 1.90
C MET A 1 16.38 0.93 3.34
N ASP A 2 16.29 2.24 3.51
CA ASP A 2 16.79 2.98 4.66
C ASP A 2 15.80 4.08 5.08
N LYS A 3 14.79 4.31 4.24
CA LYS A 3 13.66 5.20 4.52
C LYS A 3 12.34 4.50 4.21
N PRO A 4 11.22 4.92 4.83
CA PRO A 4 9.90 4.45 4.43
C PRO A 4 9.71 4.69 2.92
N THR A 5 9.12 3.72 2.22
CA THR A 5 8.96 3.82 0.77
C THR A 5 7.65 3.16 0.35
N MET A 6 6.89 3.88 -0.46
CA MET A 6 5.74 3.38 -1.20
C MET A 6 6.21 2.76 -2.53
N PHE A 7 5.62 1.66 -2.97
CA PHE A 7 5.86 1.11 -4.30
C PHE A 7 4.60 1.16 -5.18
N GLU A 8 4.77 0.81 -6.45
CA GLU A 8 3.67 0.66 -7.39
C GLU A 8 2.71 -0.45 -6.93
N PRO A 9 1.38 -0.23 -7.08
CA PRO A 9 0.37 -1.25 -6.86
C PRO A 9 0.54 -2.47 -7.77
N TYR A 10 0.00 -3.59 -7.33
CA TYR A 10 -0.05 -4.81 -8.14
C TYR A 10 -1.28 -5.64 -7.80
N GLU A 11 -1.78 -6.38 -8.79
CA GLU A 11 -2.87 -7.32 -8.62
C GLU A 11 -2.37 -8.60 -7.94
N ALA A 12 -2.87 -8.91 -6.75
CA ALA A 12 -2.53 -10.14 -6.01
C ALA A 12 -3.46 -11.32 -6.33
N ALA A 13 -4.68 -11.02 -6.77
CA ALA A 13 -5.72 -11.96 -7.18
C ALA A 13 -6.75 -11.19 -8.04
N PRO A 14 -7.62 -11.89 -8.81
CA PRO A 14 -8.68 -11.22 -9.55
C PRO A 14 -9.44 -10.24 -8.66
N ASP A 15 -9.54 -8.99 -9.12
CA ASP A 15 -10.25 -7.91 -8.43
C ASP A 15 -9.64 -7.46 -7.09
N ILE A 16 -8.37 -7.82 -6.80
CA ILE A 16 -7.66 -7.44 -5.57
C ILE A 16 -6.33 -6.76 -5.90
N GLU A 17 -6.30 -5.45 -5.71
CA GLU A 17 -5.11 -4.62 -5.84
C GLU A 17 -4.42 -4.45 -4.48
N VAL A 18 -3.10 -4.58 -4.46
CA VAL A 18 -2.28 -4.32 -3.28
C VAL A 18 -1.57 -2.99 -3.44
N LEU A 19 -1.56 -2.19 -2.38
CA LEU A 19 -0.77 -0.98 -2.27
C LEU A 19 0.35 -1.24 -1.24
N PRO A 20 1.53 -1.71 -1.69
CA PRO A 20 2.60 -2.09 -0.79
C PRO A 20 3.49 -0.90 -0.40
N CYS A 21 3.86 -0.84 0.87
CA CYS A 21 4.96 -0.03 1.35
C CYS A 21 5.83 -0.81 2.34
N TYR A 22 6.98 -0.23 2.70
CA TYR A 22 7.75 -0.73 3.82
C TYR A 22 8.22 0.38 4.75
N PHE A 23 8.50 -0.04 5.99
CA PHE A 23 9.17 0.76 7.00
C PHE A 23 10.42 0.03 7.51
N PRO A 24 11.62 0.63 7.43
CA PRO A 24 12.81 0.05 8.03
C PRO A 24 12.79 0.23 9.55
N ILE A 25 12.93 -0.85 10.30
CA ILE A 25 13.02 -0.83 11.76
C ILE A 25 14.49 -1.09 12.16
N PRO A 26 15.17 -0.13 12.82
CA PRO A 26 16.54 -0.32 13.27
C PRO A 26 16.68 -1.62 14.07
N ILE A 27 17.71 -2.42 13.75
CA ILE A 27 18.03 -3.71 14.37
C ILE A 27 17.03 -4.84 14.07
N LEU A 28 15.75 -4.53 13.80
CA LEU A 28 14.70 -5.53 13.55
C LEU A 28 14.44 -5.82 12.06
N GLY A 29 15.03 -5.06 11.16
CA GLY A 29 14.96 -5.30 9.72
C GLY A 29 13.89 -4.45 9.03
N LEU A 30 13.02 -5.08 8.24
CA LEU A 30 12.06 -4.39 7.38
C LEU A 30 10.64 -4.87 7.69
N LEU A 31 9.73 -3.92 7.91
CA LEU A 31 8.31 -4.19 8.10
C LEU A 31 7.57 -3.91 6.78
N PRO A 32 7.12 -4.95 6.05
CA PRO A 32 6.21 -4.77 4.92
C PRO A 32 4.81 -4.45 5.43
N ILE A 33 4.13 -3.53 4.76
CA ILE A 33 2.77 -3.09 5.08
C ILE A 33 1.98 -3.04 3.77
N ASN A 34 0.82 -3.68 3.74
CA ASN A 34 -0.04 -3.73 2.57
C ASN A 34 -1.41 -3.17 2.90
N ALA A 35 -1.87 -2.18 2.13
CA ALA A 35 -3.29 -1.89 2.01
C ALA A 35 -3.85 -2.59 0.76
N PHE A 36 -5.17 -2.77 0.70
CA PHE A 36 -5.81 -3.45 -0.41
C PHE A 36 -6.99 -2.65 -0.95
N VAL A 37 -7.19 -2.67 -2.26
CA VAL A 37 -8.44 -2.26 -2.89
C VAL A 37 -9.11 -3.49 -3.47
N LEU A 38 -10.32 -3.78 -2.99
CA LEU A 38 -11.19 -4.79 -3.56
C LEU A 38 -12.07 -4.12 -4.62
N LYS A 39 -11.96 -4.58 -5.87
CA LYS A 39 -12.80 -4.12 -6.98
C LYS A 39 -14.18 -4.76 -6.86
N ALA A 40 -15.19 -3.91 -6.71
CA ALA A 40 -16.59 -4.30 -6.61
C ALA A 40 -17.45 -3.16 -7.18
N ALA A 41 -18.78 -3.30 -7.14
CA ALA A 41 -19.69 -2.23 -7.58
C ALA A 41 -19.40 -0.89 -6.88
N GLU A 42 -18.98 -0.95 -5.61
CA GLU A 42 -18.34 0.14 -4.89
C GLU A 42 -16.97 -0.36 -4.39
N PRO A 43 -15.86 0.30 -4.78
CA PRO A 43 -14.53 -0.12 -4.35
C PRO A 43 -14.38 -0.09 -2.82
N VAL A 44 -13.76 -1.13 -2.26
CA VAL A 44 -13.52 -1.22 -0.81
C VAL A 44 -12.02 -1.10 -0.54
N LEU A 45 -11.65 -0.06 0.21
CA LEU A 45 -10.30 0.09 0.75
C LEU A 45 -10.19 -0.65 2.09
N VAL A 46 -9.22 -1.56 2.20
CA VAL A 46 -8.85 -2.26 3.43
C VAL A 46 -7.51 -1.74 3.90
N ASP A 47 -7.49 -1.18 5.12
CA ASP A 47 -6.35 -0.45 5.71
C ASP A 47 -6.01 0.84 4.94
N THR A 48 -5.10 1.65 5.49
CA THR A 48 -4.63 2.91 4.88
C THR A 48 -3.11 3.00 4.84
N GLY A 49 -2.43 1.86 4.97
CA GLY A 49 -0.97 1.79 4.93
C GLY A 49 -0.31 2.49 6.12
N PHE A 50 0.68 3.35 5.85
CA PHE A 50 1.49 3.97 6.89
C PHE A 50 1.42 5.50 6.83
N ALA A 51 1.07 6.14 7.96
CA ALA A 51 0.76 7.57 8.01
C ALA A 51 1.89 8.50 7.50
N LEU A 52 3.16 8.11 7.64
CA LEU A 52 4.30 8.88 7.13
C LEU A 52 4.42 8.90 5.59
N LEU A 53 3.64 8.07 4.89
CA LEU A 53 3.61 7.97 3.43
C LEU A 53 2.27 8.43 2.85
N SER A 54 1.51 9.24 3.58
CA SER A 54 0.15 9.66 3.17
C SER A 54 0.14 10.39 1.82
N ASP A 55 1.16 11.23 1.56
CA ASP A 55 1.28 12.01 0.33
C ASP A 55 1.56 11.12 -0.88
N GLU A 56 2.34 10.06 -0.71
CA GLU A 56 2.58 9.05 -1.75
C GLU A 56 1.45 8.03 -1.88
N PHE A 57 0.70 7.77 -0.80
CA PHE A 57 -0.38 6.80 -0.77
C PHE A 57 -1.56 7.22 -1.65
N LEU A 58 -1.99 8.50 -1.58
CA LEU A 58 -3.16 8.98 -2.32
C LEU A 58 -3.03 8.84 -3.84
N PRO A 59 -1.90 9.19 -4.49
CA PRO A 59 -1.69 8.93 -5.92
C PRO A 59 -1.77 7.45 -6.29
N GLN A 60 -1.20 6.57 -5.46
CA GLN A 60 -1.24 5.13 -5.70
C GLN A 60 -2.64 4.55 -5.48
N LEU A 61 -3.40 5.09 -4.52
CA LEU A 61 -4.81 4.76 -4.35
C LEU A 61 -5.64 5.20 -5.56
N ALA A 62 -5.43 6.42 -6.05
CA ALA A 62 -6.15 6.94 -7.20
C ALA A 62 -5.87 6.17 -8.50
N SER A 63 -4.71 5.53 -8.65
CA SER A 63 -4.39 4.74 -9.85
C SER A 63 -5.12 3.40 -9.91
N VAL A 64 -5.66 2.92 -8.77
CA VAL A 64 -6.31 1.62 -8.63
C VAL A 64 -7.74 1.69 -8.11
N ILE A 65 -8.40 2.86 -8.13
CA ILE A 65 -9.85 2.96 -7.88
C ILE A 65 -10.59 3.04 -9.21
#